data_AF-A0A1F8QDN1-F1
#
_entry.id   AF-A0A1F8QDN1-F1
#
_cell.length_a   1.000
_cell.length_b   1.000
_cell.length_c   1.000
_cell.angle_alpha   90.00
_cell.angle_beta   90.00
_cell.angle_gamma   90.00
#
_symmetry.space_group_name_H-M   'P 1'
#
loop_
_entity.id
_entity.type
_entity.pdbx_description
1 polymer ?
#
loop_
_entity_poly.entity_id
_entity_poly.type
_entity_poly.pdbx_seq_one_letter_code
_entity_poly.pdbx_strand_id
1 'polypeptide(L)'
;MGGPLKTLPRLRIGHLPTAVEPMSRLAATLGGPALYIKRDDQTGLAMGGNKTRKLELLIAEAQANGARMLITAGAIQSNHCRQTVAAAARFGFECTLVLYPSTPTDALPAADEPATGNLLLDKLFGAKIVWTQRATRDQTLNDTFQAAWEAGKRPYLIPYGGSNAVGAAAYVLAMQEFLAQNQPVDWIIFPSSSGGTQAGLALGSRLFGFSGKVLGISVDEPADVLQDRVAGLASATADLLGEKANFGPDDILVNADYLGTGYGVMGGIEQEAIHLFARNEGVLLDPVYTGRAAGGMIDLIRKGFFKVGEKVLFWHTGGSPALFANRYQDQF
;
A
#
# COMPACT_ATOMS: atom_id res chain seq x y z
N MET A 1 6.65 -11.68 -25.79
CA MET A 1 6.82 -13.10 -25.38
C MET A 1 6.05 -13.27 -24.09
N GLY A 2 4.86 -13.87 -24.15
CA GLY A 2 3.98 -14.05 -23.00
C GLY A 2 3.71 -15.54 -22.81
N GLY A 3 4.36 -16.15 -21.82
CA GLY A 3 3.78 -17.33 -21.19
C GLY A 3 2.48 -16.89 -20.50
N PRO A 4 1.43 -17.71 -20.47
CA PRO A 4 0.28 -17.39 -19.65
C PRO A 4 0.74 -17.41 -18.20
N LEU A 5 0.82 -16.24 -17.56
CA LEU A 5 0.88 -16.14 -16.10
C LEU A 5 -0.14 -17.14 -15.55
N LYS A 6 0.29 -18.05 -14.67
CA LYS A 6 -0.62 -19.02 -14.05
C LYS A 6 -1.80 -18.23 -13.50
N THR A 7 -3.02 -18.54 -13.94
CA THR A 7 -4.20 -17.74 -13.59
C THR A 7 -4.53 -17.98 -12.13
N LEU A 8 -4.07 -17.07 -11.27
CA LEU A 8 -4.47 -17.04 -9.87
C LEU A 8 -5.97 -16.75 -9.79
N PRO A 9 -6.71 -17.41 -8.87
CA PRO A 9 -8.07 -17.02 -8.56
C PRO A 9 -8.14 -15.52 -8.28
N ARG A 10 -9.10 -14.84 -8.92
CA ARG A 10 -9.22 -13.38 -8.84
C ARG A 10 -10.68 -12.97 -8.81
N LEU A 11 -11.05 -12.18 -7.81
CA LEU A 11 -12.32 -11.46 -7.77
C LEU A 11 -12.15 -10.09 -8.43
N ARG A 12 -13.23 -9.55 -9.02
CA ARG A 12 -13.24 -8.18 -9.56
C ARG A 12 -13.92 -7.25 -8.56
N ILE A 13 -13.10 -6.52 -7.81
CA ILE A 13 -13.53 -5.62 -6.74
C ILE A 13 -13.14 -4.18 -7.08
N GLY A 14 -11.98 -4.00 -7.72
CA GLY A 14 -11.45 -2.68 -8.03
C GLY A 14 -12.05 -2.07 -9.30
N HIS A 15 -12.18 -0.75 -9.31
CA HIS A 15 -12.41 0.01 -10.54
C HIS A 15 -11.10 0.10 -11.34
N LEU A 16 -10.90 -0.84 -12.26
CA LEU A 16 -9.69 -1.01 -13.06
C LEU A 16 -10.00 -0.99 -14.57
N PRO A 17 -9.10 -0.50 -15.43
CA PRO A 17 -7.79 0.07 -15.11
C PRO A 17 -7.88 1.45 -14.46
N THR A 18 -6.98 1.77 -13.52
CA THR A 18 -6.94 3.12 -12.92
C THR A 18 -6.29 4.12 -13.87
N ALA A 19 -6.68 5.39 -13.82
CA ALA A 19 -6.16 6.41 -14.74
C ALA A 19 -4.67 6.70 -14.53
N VAL A 20 -4.00 7.11 -15.61
CA VAL A 20 -2.73 7.86 -15.53
C VAL A 20 -3.02 9.27 -16.03
N GLU A 21 -2.69 10.26 -15.20
CA GLU A 21 -3.01 11.67 -15.45
C GLU A 21 -1.73 12.51 -15.41
N PRO A 22 -1.55 13.51 -16.30
CA PRO A 22 -0.44 14.45 -16.17
C PRO A 22 -0.66 15.39 -14.97
N MET A 23 0.41 15.71 -14.24
CA MET A 23 0.42 16.70 -13.15
C MET A 23 1.14 17.98 -13.61
N SER A 24 0.60 18.62 -14.65
CA SER A 24 1.26 19.74 -15.33
C SER A 24 1.43 20.98 -14.45
N ARG A 25 0.51 21.23 -13.51
CA ARG A 25 0.58 22.41 -12.65
C ARG A 25 1.64 22.24 -11.58
N LEU A 26 1.69 21.09 -10.93
CA LEU A 26 2.72 20.74 -9.96
C LEU A 26 4.11 20.71 -10.63
N ALA A 27 4.21 20.14 -11.84
CA ALA A 27 5.46 20.16 -12.60
C ALA A 27 5.95 21.60 -12.85
N ALA A 28 5.05 22.50 -13.27
CA ALA A 28 5.36 23.92 -13.47
C ALA A 28 5.75 24.62 -12.17
N THR A 29 5.05 24.36 -11.06
CA THR A 29 5.37 24.90 -9.74
C THR A 29 6.75 24.49 -9.25
N LEU A 30 7.17 23.26 -9.52
CA LEU A 30 8.46 22.73 -9.08
C LEU A 30 9.63 23.06 -10.02
N GLY A 31 9.34 23.49 -11.26
CA GLY A 31 10.38 23.70 -12.28
C GLY A 31 11.15 22.43 -12.64
N GLY A 32 10.48 21.28 -12.53
CA GLY A 32 11.09 19.95 -12.57
C GLY A 32 10.80 19.13 -13.84
N PRO A 33 11.01 17.80 -13.80
CA PRO A 33 10.64 16.90 -14.89
C PRO A 33 9.12 16.92 -15.14
N ALA A 34 8.68 16.39 -16.29
CA ALA A 34 7.26 16.18 -16.50
C ALA A 34 6.74 15.13 -15.51
N LEU A 35 5.62 15.43 -14.87
CA LEU A 35 5.04 14.62 -13.81
C LEU A 35 3.74 13.97 -14.26
N TYR A 36 3.54 12.73 -13.82
CA TYR A 36 2.33 11.94 -14.02
C TYR A 36 1.89 11.33 -12.69
N ILE A 37 0.62 10.96 -12.58
CA ILE A 37 0.07 10.24 -11.42
C ILE A 37 -0.71 9.01 -11.87
N LYS A 38 -0.46 7.85 -11.25
CA LYS A 38 -1.27 6.64 -11.41
C LYS A 38 -2.26 6.54 -10.25
N ARG A 39 -3.56 6.61 -10.57
CA ARG A 39 -4.66 6.84 -9.61
C ARG A 39 -5.16 5.59 -8.88
N ASP A 40 -4.26 4.86 -8.24
CA ASP A 40 -4.63 3.69 -7.42
C ASP A 40 -5.37 4.04 -6.12
N ASP A 41 -5.48 5.33 -5.79
CA ASP A 41 -6.44 5.85 -4.82
C ASP A 41 -7.90 5.62 -5.26
N GLN A 42 -8.15 5.57 -6.57
CA GLN A 42 -9.50 5.47 -7.15
C GLN A 42 -9.97 4.02 -7.40
N THR A 43 -9.38 3.02 -6.74
CA THR A 43 -9.78 1.61 -6.90
C THR A 43 -11.17 1.29 -6.32
N GLY A 44 -11.80 2.20 -5.58
CA GLY A 44 -13.24 2.17 -5.26
C GLY A 44 -13.65 1.43 -3.98
N LEU A 45 -12.99 0.35 -3.58
CA LEU A 45 -13.38 -0.40 -2.37
C LEU A 45 -13.14 0.43 -1.10
N ALA A 46 -14.23 0.84 -0.45
CA ALA A 46 -14.20 1.61 0.78
C ALA A 46 -13.32 2.86 0.72
N MET A 47 -13.45 3.68 -0.34
CA MET A 47 -12.57 4.83 -0.66
C MET A 47 -11.20 4.45 -1.24
N GLY A 48 -11.00 3.20 -1.65
CA GLY A 48 -9.90 2.77 -2.52
C GLY A 48 -8.50 2.76 -1.91
N GLY A 49 -7.51 2.61 -2.78
CA GLY A 49 -6.09 2.42 -2.46
C GLY A 49 -5.51 1.12 -3.01
N ASN A 50 -4.21 0.95 -2.80
CA ASN A 50 -3.45 -0.18 -3.34
C ASN A 50 -3.89 -1.56 -2.84
N LYS A 51 -4.44 -1.64 -1.63
CA LYS A 51 -4.82 -2.93 -1.01
C LYS A 51 -6.00 -3.59 -1.73
N THR A 52 -6.86 -2.80 -2.38
CA THR A 52 -7.95 -3.32 -3.21
C THR A 52 -7.45 -4.30 -4.26
N ARG A 53 -6.35 -3.95 -4.97
CA ARG A 53 -5.73 -4.85 -5.96
C ARG A 53 -5.28 -6.17 -5.32
N LYS A 54 -4.61 -6.12 -4.17
CA LYS A 54 -4.13 -7.31 -3.47
C LYS A 54 -5.30 -8.18 -2.99
N LEU A 55 -6.34 -7.56 -2.46
CA LEU A 55 -7.52 -8.24 -1.93
C LEU A 55 -8.32 -8.97 -3.03
N GLU A 56 -8.26 -8.53 -4.29
CA GLU A 56 -8.85 -9.31 -5.39
C GLU A 56 -8.31 -10.75 -5.47
N LEU A 57 -7.03 -10.96 -5.15
CA LEU A 57 -6.40 -12.29 -5.14
C LEU A 57 -6.50 -12.95 -3.77
N LEU A 58 -6.24 -12.21 -2.69
CA LEU A 58 -6.26 -12.76 -1.33
C LEU A 58 -7.64 -13.27 -0.92
N ILE A 59 -8.71 -12.54 -1.27
CA ILE A 59 -10.07 -12.99 -0.96
C ILE A 59 -10.46 -14.18 -1.83
N ALA A 60 -10.03 -14.21 -3.09
CA ALA A 60 -10.26 -15.36 -3.95
C ALA A 60 -9.57 -16.62 -3.40
N GLU A 61 -8.33 -16.49 -2.91
CA GLU A 61 -7.60 -17.59 -2.25
C GLU A 61 -8.30 -18.01 -0.95
N ALA A 62 -8.74 -17.06 -0.12
CA ALA A 62 -9.48 -17.37 1.10
C ALA A 62 -10.77 -18.16 0.80
N GLN A 63 -11.53 -17.77 -0.23
CA GLN A 63 -12.72 -18.50 -0.67
C GLN A 63 -12.39 -19.90 -1.19
N ALA A 64 -11.34 -20.03 -2.01
CA ALA A 64 -10.90 -21.31 -2.54
C ALA A 64 -10.47 -22.29 -1.43
N ASN A 65 -9.94 -21.76 -0.32
CA ASN A 65 -9.55 -22.53 0.87
C ASN A 65 -10.70 -22.76 1.86
N GLY A 66 -11.94 -22.36 1.52
CA GLY A 66 -13.13 -22.57 2.36
C GLY A 66 -13.14 -21.73 3.64
N ALA A 67 -12.41 -20.62 3.68
CA ALA A 67 -12.41 -19.72 4.82
C ALA A 67 -13.77 -19.04 5.00
N ARG A 68 -14.11 -18.71 6.25
CA ARG A 68 -15.35 -17.99 6.61
C ARG A 68 -15.08 -16.72 7.43
N MET A 69 -13.84 -16.56 7.89
CA MET A 69 -13.38 -15.42 8.64
C MET A 69 -12.06 -14.91 8.08
N LEU A 70 -11.87 -13.59 8.04
CA LEU A 70 -10.59 -12.96 7.78
C LEU A 70 -10.01 -12.40 9.08
N ILE A 71 -8.71 -12.59 9.27
CA ILE A 71 -7.96 -12.00 10.38
C ILE A 71 -6.78 -11.23 9.79
N THR A 72 -6.57 -10.00 10.25
CA THR A 72 -5.40 -9.20 9.86
C THR A 72 -5.01 -8.26 11.00
N ALA A 73 -3.81 -7.68 10.90
CA ALA A 73 -3.32 -6.66 11.82
C ALA A 73 -2.95 -5.35 11.11
N GLY A 74 -2.94 -4.26 11.88
CA GLY A 74 -2.42 -2.97 11.43
C GLY A 74 -2.54 -1.88 12.48
N ALA A 75 -1.95 -0.73 12.20
CA ALA A 75 -2.16 0.45 13.02
C ALA A 75 -3.66 0.84 13.04
N ILE A 76 -4.10 1.61 14.04
CA ILE A 76 -5.49 2.09 14.18
C ILE A 76 -5.99 2.75 12.87
N GLN A 77 -5.13 3.50 12.20
CA GLN A 77 -5.45 4.17 10.92
C GLN A 77 -5.02 3.36 9.69
N SER A 78 -4.95 2.04 9.79
CA SER A 78 -4.47 1.17 8.71
C SER A 78 -5.43 1.13 7.52
N ASN A 79 -4.97 1.64 6.38
CA ASN A 79 -5.66 1.51 5.09
C ASN A 79 -5.88 0.05 4.67
N HIS A 80 -5.02 -0.86 5.13
CA HIS A 80 -5.13 -2.30 4.88
C HIS A 80 -6.27 -2.92 5.68
N CYS A 81 -6.40 -2.58 6.96
CA CYS A 81 -7.49 -3.08 7.79
C CYS A 81 -8.85 -2.64 7.24
N ARG A 82 -8.98 -1.34 6.93
CA ARG A 82 -10.18 -0.75 6.32
C ARG A 82 -10.62 -1.41 5.02
N GLN A 83 -9.68 -1.66 4.11
CA GLN A 83 -10.02 -2.35 2.86
C GLN A 83 -10.29 -3.84 3.08
N THR A 84 -9.63 -4.49 4.05
CA THR A 84 -9.85 -5.91 4.37
C THR A 84 -11.23 -6.15 4.96
N VAL A 85 -11.65 -5.36 5.95
CA VAL A 85 -13.00 -5.48 6.53
C VAL A 85 -14.09 -5.11 5.51
N ALA A 86 -13.85 -4.12 4.64
CA ALA A 86 -14.78 -3.80 3.56
C ALA A 86 -14.93 -4.97 2.56
N ALA A 87 -13.81 -5.63 2.20
CA ALA A 87 -13.87 -6.84 1.38
C ALA A 87 -14.59 -7.97 2.12
N ALA A 88 -14.34 -8.14 3.41
CA ALA A 88 -15.02 -9.13 4.25
C ALA A 88 -16.54 -8.93 4.21
N ALA A 89 -17.00 -7.71 4.47
CA ALA A 89 -18.41 -7.34 4.43
C ALA A 89 -19.03 -7.60 3.05
N ARG A 90 -18.33 -7.24 1.96
CA ARG A 90 -18.81 -7.46 0.59
C ARG A 90 -18.98 -8.93 0.22
N PHE A 91 -18.12 -9.81 0.74
CA PHE A 91 -18.10 -11.24 0.38
C PHE A 91 -18.61 -12.16 1.51
N GLY A 92 -19.19 -11.60 2.57
CA GLY A 92 -19.84 -12.36 3.64
C GLY A 92 -18.88 -13.08 4.61
N PHE A 93 -17.65 -12.58 4.77
CA PHE A 93 -16.73 -13.07 5.79
C PHE A 93 -16.96 -12.36 7.13
N GLU A 94 -16.83 -13.09 8.24
CA GLU A 94 -16.52 -12.46 9.53
C GLU A 94 -15.14 -11.79 9.44
N CYS A 95 -14.90 -10.69 10.15
CA CYS A 95 -13.59 -10.04 10.15
C CYS A 95 -13.16 -9.63 11.55
N THR A 96 -11.96 -10.09 11.94
CA THR A 96 -11.28 -9.61 13.16
C THR A 96 -10.04 -8.80 12.77
N LEU A 97 -9.96 -7.58 13.30
CA LEU A 97 -8.82 -6.69 13.16
C LEU A 97 -8.04 -6.65 14.47
N VAL A 98 -6.75 -6.96 14.41
CA VAL A 98 -5.81 -6.78 15.53
C VAL A 98 -5.15 -5.41 15.38
N LEU A 99 -5.62 -4.43 16.16
CA LEU A 99 -5.25 -3.03 16.01
C LEU A 99 -4.31 -2.56 17.13
N TYR A 100 -3.31 -1.76 16.74
CA TYR A 100 -2.34 -1.15 17.65
C TYR A 100 -2.08 0.33 17.34
N PRO A 101 -1.68 1.16 18.32
CA PRO A 101 -1.37 2.57 18.10
C PRO A 101 -0.20 2.80 17.14
N SER A 102 -0.18 3.94 16.44
CA SER A 102 0.84 4.21 15.42
C SER A 102 2.25 4.37 16.01
N THR A 103 2.37 5.01 17.17
CA THR A 103 3.65 5.12 17.88
C THR A 103 3.70 4.19 19.10
N PRO A 104 4.88 3.70 19.54
CA PRO A 104 4.99 2.80 20.69
C PRO A 104 4.54 3.41 22.03
N THR A 105 4.52 4.74 22.13
CA THR A 105 4.14 5.48 23.34
C THR A 105 2.67 5.90 23.34
N ASP A 106 1.98 5.79 22.20
CA ASP A 106 0.56 6.13 22.11
C ASP A 106 -0.26 5.14 22.97
N ALA A 107 -1.22 5.67 23.73
CA ALA A 107 -2.18 4.84 24.46
C ALA A 107 -3.20 4.19 23.49
N LEU A 108 -3.85 3.12 23.96
CA LEU A 108 -5.03 2.60 23.27
C LEU A 108 -6.19 3.61 23.38
N PRO A 109 -7.11 3.65 22.39
CA PRO A 109 -8.25 4.55 22.46
C PRO A 109 -9.11 4.29 23.69
N ALA A 110 -9.62 5.36 24.31
CA ALA A 110 -10.61 5.21 25.36
C ALA A 110 -11.92 4.61 24.79
N ALA A 111 -12.70 3.91 25.63
CA ALA A 111 -13.90 3.21 25.18
C ALA A 111 -14.97 4.17 24.59
N ASP A 112 -15.00 5.40 25.09
CA ASP A 112 -15.87 6.50 24.69
C ASP A 112 -15.25 7.45 23.66
N GLU A 113 -13.99 7.22 23.26
CA GLU A 113 -13.32 8.05 22.27
C GLU A 113 -14.00 7.90 20.88
N PRO A 114 -14.42 9.01 20.24
CA PRO A 114 -15.02 8.96 18.91
C PRO A 114 -14.07 8.35 17.88
N ALA A 115 -14.54 7.33 17.17
CA ALA A 115 -13.79 6.76 16.06
C ALA A 115 -13.73 7.74 14.89
N THR A 116 -12.55 7.93 14.32
CA THR A 116 -12.31 8.81 13.16
C THR A 116 -11.44 8.13 12.11
N GLY A 117 -11.42 8.69 10.90
CA GLY A 117 -10.68 8.14 9.76
C GLY A 117 -11.01 6.67 9.47
N ASN A 118 -9.98 5.85 9.28
CA ASN A 118 -10.12 4.41 8.99
C ASN A 118 -10.80 3.64 10.14
N LEU A 119 -10.58 3.99 11.40
CA LEU A 119 -11.23 3.29 12.53
C LEU A 119 -12.76 3.45 12.51
N LEU A 120 -13.26 4.62 12.12
CA LEU A 120 -14.69 4.83 11.92
C LEU A 120 -15.23 3.88 10.85
N LEU A 121 -14.52 3.80 9.72
CA LEU A 121 -14.89 2.92 8.61
C LEU A 121 -14.82 1.44 9.02
N ASP A 122 -13.80 1.03 9.80
CA ASP A 122 -13.67 -0.33 10.32
C ASP A 122 -14.90 -0.76 11.13
N LYS A 123 -15.38 0.13 12.01
CA LYS A 123 -16.59 -0.09 12.80
C LYS A 123 -17.84 -0.14 11.93
N LEU A 124 -17.97 0.75 10.94
CA LEU A 124 -19.11 0.77 10.01
C LEU A 124 -19.21 -0.50 9.17
N PHE A 125 -18.08 -1.10 8.78
CA PHE A 125 -18.05 -2.38 8.07
C PHE A 125 -18.20 -3.60 8.98
N GLY A 126 -18.38 -3.41 10.28
CA GLY A 126 -18.65 -4.49 11.23
C GLY A 126 -17.42 -5.27 11.70
N ALA A 127 -16.24 -4.64 11.73
CA ALA A 127 -15.05 -5.29 12.28
C ALA A 127 -15.24 -5.67 13.76
N LYS A 128 -14.84 -6.89 14.13
CA LYS A 128 -14.46 -7.20 15.51
C LYS A 128 -13.04 -6.68 15.73
N ILE A 129 -12.83 -5.87 16.77
CA ILE A 129 -11.51 -5.30 17.06
C ILE A 129 -10.91 -5.98 18.29
N VAL A 130 -9.65 -6.41 18.15
CA VAL A 130 -8.79 -6.87 19.25
C VAL A 130 -7.66 -5.85 19.39
N TRP A 131 -7.58 -5.21 20.55
CA TRP A 131 -6.58 -4.20 20.83
C TRP A 131 -5.27 -4.82 21.31
N THR A 132 -4.14 -4.29 20.87
CA THR A 132 -2.80 -4.71 21.30
C THR A 132 -1.79 -3.57 21.17
N GLN A 133 -0.57 -3.77 21.66
CA GLN A 133 0.55 -2.88 21.39
C GLN A 133 1.37 -3.35 20.19
N ARG A 134 2.11 -2.43 19.55
CA ARG A 134 2.94 -2.78 18.38
C ARG A 134 3.93 -3.91 18.69
N ALA A 135 4.50 -3.91 19.90
CA ALA A 135 5.45 -4.92 20.36
C ALA A 135 4.84 -6.31 20.53
N THR A 136 3.54 -6.40 20.82
CA THR A 136 2.82 -7.66 21.06
C THR A 136 1.94 -8.08 19.88
N ARG A 137 1.98 -7.33 18.77
CA ARG A 137 1.13 -7.54 17.59
C ARG A 137 1.14 -8.98 17.10
N ASP A 138 2.32 -9.56 16.85
CA ASP A 138 2.43 -10.88 16.21
C ASP A 138 1.92 -12.00 17.14
N GLN A 139 2.19 -11.87 18.44
CA GLN A 139 1.65 -12.76 19.46
C GLN A 139 0.11 -12.69 19.49
N THR A 140 -0.45 -11.48 19.64
CA THR A 140 -1.91 -11.31 19.66
C THR A 140 -2.58 -11.77 18.36
N LEU A 141 -1.93 -11.55 17.21
CA LEU A 141 -2.43 -12.01 15.92
C LEU A 141 -2.48 -13.53 15.83
N ASN A 142 -1.42 -14.21 16.27
CA ASN A 142 -1.38 -15.67 16.35
C ASN A 142 -2.44 -16.20 17.31
N ASP A 143 -2.54 -15.65 18.52
CA ASP A 143 -3.51 -16.09 19.52
C ASP A 143 -4.95 -15.92 19.04
N THR A 144 -5.24 -14.78 18.38
CA THR A 144 -6.55 -14.52 17.75
C THR A 144 -6.86 -15.54 16.65
N PHE A 145 -5.86 -15.89 15.84
CA PHE A 145 -6.01 -16.90 14.80
C PHE A 145 -6.28 -18.30 15.39
N GLN A 146 -5.48 -18.74 16.36
CA GLN A 146 -5.65 -20.06 16.99
C GLN A 146 -7.01 -20.18 17.68
N ALA A 147 -7.42 -19.17 18.45
CA ALA A 147 -8.73 -19.17 19.10
C ALA A 147 -9.90 -19.27 18.10
N ALA A 148 -9.81 -18.56 16.97
CA ALA A 148 -10.82 -18.67 15.90
C ALA A 148 -10.79 -20.04 15.22
N TRP A 149 -9.60 -20.61 15.02
CA TRP A 149 -9.44 -21.94 14.42
C TRP A 149 -10.06 -23.04 15.31
N GLU A 150 -9.72 -23.04 16.60
CA GLU A 150 -10.26 -23.96 17.61
C GLU A 150 -11.77 -23.84 17.78
N ALA A 151 -12.31 -22.62 17.66
CA ALA A 151 -13.75 -22.37 17.64
C ALA A 151 -14.45 -22.79 16.33
N GLY A 152 -13.74 -23.40 15.38
CA GLY A 152 -14.30 -23.87 14.11
C GLY A 152 -14.68 -22.76 13.12
N LYS A 153 -14.18 -21.53 13.31
CA LYS A 153 -14.51 -20.36 12.47
C LYS A 153 -13.87 -20.35 11.10
N ARG A 154 -12.91 -21.25 10.84
CA ARG A 154 -12.14 -21.33 9.58
C ARG A 154 -11.54 -19.97 9.19
N PRO A 155 -10.65 -19.40 10.04
CA PRO A 155 -9.98 -18.15 9.74
C PRO A 155 -8.98 -18.30 8.59
N TYR A 156 -8.86 -17.25 7.78
CA TYR A 156 -7.76 -17.02 6.86
C TYR A 156 -6.99 -15.78 7.30
N LEU A 157 -5.67 -15.94 7.50
CA LEU A 157 -4.79 -14.87 7.94
C LEU A 157 -4.29 -14.07 6.74
N ILE A 158 -4.68 -12.80 6.67
CA ILE A 158 -4.08 -11.85 5.72
C ILE A 158 -2.91 -11.17 6.44
N PRO A 159 -1.66 -11.33 5.96
CA PRO A 159 -0.50 -10.73 6.62
C PRO A 159 -0.55 -9.20 6.54
N TYR A 160 0.28 -8.54 7.36
CA TYR A 160 0.39 -7.09 7.38
C TYR A 160 0.54 -6.49 5.96
N GLY A 161 -0.37 -5.58 5.62
CA GLY A 161 -0.41 -4.92 4.31
C GLY A 161 -0.79 -5.83 3.12
N GLY A 162 -1.25 -7.05 3.38
CA GLY A 162 -1.53 -8.07 2.36
C GLY A 162 -0.26 -8.47 1.61
N SER A 163 0.89 -8.43 2.26
CA SER A 163 2.19 -8.62 1.62
C SER A 163 2.70 -10.05 1.79
N ASN A 164 2.20 -10.92 0.92
CA ASN A 164 2.73 -12.24 0.61
C ASN A 164 2.83 -12.38 -0.93
N ALA A 165 3.27 -13.53 -1.43
CA ALA A 165 3.38 -13.79 -2.86
C ALA A 165 2.06 -13.54 -3.62
N VAL A 166 0.92 -13.98 -3.06
CA VAL A 166 -0.40 -13.81 -3.68
C VAL A 166 -0.80 -12.34 -3.79
N GLY A 167 -0.65 -11.58 -2.71
CA GLY A 167 -0.96 -10.15 -2.71
C GLY A 167 0.00 -9.35 -3.59
N ALA A 168 1.28 -9.72 -3.66
CA ALA A 168 2.26 -9.07 -4.53
C ALA A 168 2.00 -9.36 -6.02
N ALA A 169 1.49 -10.54 -6.38
CA ALA A 169 1.09 -10.86 -7.75
C ALA A 169 0.06 -9.86 -8.31
N ALA A 170 -0.79 -9.26 -7.48
CA ALA A 170 -1.72 -8.23 -7.92
C ALA A 170 -1.02 -6.99 -8.50
N TYR A 171 0.19 -6.68 -8.03
CA TYR A 171 1.00 -5.57 -8.54
C TYR A 171 1.86 -5.95 -9.74
N VAL A 172 2.11 -7.24 -9.98
CA VAL A 172 2.58 -7.73 -11.29
C VAL A 172 1.52 -7.41 -12.34
N LEU A 173 0.26 -7.76 -12.07
CA LEU A 173 -0.87 -7.44 -12.96
C LEU A 173 -1.07 -5.93 -13.12
N ALA A 174 -0.86 -5.14 -12.07
CA ALA A 174 -0.93 -3.68 -12.14
C ALA A 174 0.18 -3.10 -13.03
N MET A 175 1.38 -3.67 -13.00
CA MET A 175 2.46 -3.25 -13.89
C MET A 175 2.14 -3.57 -15.35
N GLN A 176 1.56 -4.75 -15.61
CA GLN A 176 1.06 -5.11 -16.95
C GLN A 176 0.00 -4.12 -17.44
N GLU A 177 -0.95 -3.77 -16.58
CA GLU A 177 -1.98 -2.76 -16.84
C GLU A 177 -1.35 -1.41 -17.19
N PHE A 178 -0.38 -0.95 -16.41
CA PHE A 178 0.31 0.31 -16.64
C PHE A 178 1.05 0.35 -17.99
N LEU A 179 1.77 -0.72 -18.34
CA LEU A 179 2.48 -0.80 -19.62
C LEU A 179 1.52 -0.76 -20.82
N ALA A 180 0.33 -1.35 -20.69
CA ALA A 180 -0.72 -1.27 -21.71
C ALA A 180 -1.28 0.16 -21.90
N GLN A 181 -1.08 1.06 -20.92
CA GLN A 181 -1.46 2.47 -21.02
C GLN A 181 -0.44 3.30 -21.82
N ASN A 182 0.68 2.70 -22.26
CA ASN A 182 1.69 3.28 -23.14
C ASN A 182 2.21 4.67 -22.70
N GLN A 183 2.42 4.83 -21.39
CA GLN A 183 2.89 6.08 -20.81
C GLN A 183 4.42 6.16 -20.87
N PRO A 184 5.00 7.26 -21.40
CA PRO A 184 6.45 7.39 -21.52
C PRO A 184 7.03 7.80 -20.16
N VAL A 185 7.30 6.84 -19.28
CA VAL A 185 7.76 7.11 -17.91
C VAL A 185 9.14 6.48 -17.69
N ASP A 186 10.06 7.26 -17.14
CA ASP A 186 11.42 6.82 -16.80
C ASP A 186 11.54 6.42 -15.33
N TRP A 187 10.72 7.00 -14.46
CA TRP A 187 10.71 6.74 -13.02
C TRP A 187 9.30 6.53 -12.47
N ILE A 188 9.10 5.46 -11.69
CA ILE A 188 7.91 5.21 -10.90
C ILE A 188 8.27 5.39 -9.42
N ILE A 189 7.59 6.30 -8.73
CA ILE A 189 7.84 6.65 -7.33
C ILE A 189 6.57 6.46 -6.51
N PHE A 190 6.68 5.84 -5.34
CA PHE A 190 5.54 5.47 -4.50
C PHE A 190 5.98 5.10 -3.07
N PRO A 191 5.07 5.09 -2.09
CA PRO A 191 5.41 4.66 -0.73
C PRO A 191 5.60 3.14 -0.64
N SER A 192 6.65 2.73 0.07
CA SER A 192 6.95 1.32 0.37
C SER A 192 7.10 1.09 1.88
N SER A 193 6.59 -0.05 2.36
CA SER A 193 6.59 -0.42 3.78
C SER A 193 6.51 -1.94 3.95
N SER A 194 5.31 -2.52 3.90
CA SER A 194 5.14 -3.99 3.93
C SER A 194 5.72 -4.73 2.70
N GLY A 195 6.22 -4.02 1.69
CA GLY A 195 6.97 -4.56 0.56
C GLY A 195 6.15 -5.11 -0.62
N GLY A 196 4.97 -5.70 -0.41
CA GLY A 196 4.27 -6.45 -1.48
C GLY A 196 3.89 -5.64 -2.73
N THR A 197 3.64 -4.33 -2.59
CA THR A 197 3.40 -3.46 -3.77
C THR A 197 4.66 -3.32 -4.62
N GLN A 198 5.79 -3.01 -3.98
CA GLN A 198 7.08 -2.85 -4.67
C GLN A 198 7.56 -4.16 -5.27
N ALA A 199 7.40 -5.27 -4.55
CA ALA A 199 7.76 -6.60 -5.05
C ALA A 199 7.02 -6.94 -6.35
N GLY A 200 5.71 -6.69 -6.40
CA GLY A 200 4.92 -6.91 -7.61
C GLY A 200 5.30 -5.98 -8.76
N LEU A 201 5.57 -4.70 -8.48
CA LEU A 201 6.04 -3.75 -9.50
C LEU A 201 7.43 -4.12 -10.05
N ALA A 202 8.37 -4.52 -9.18
CA ALA A 202 9.70 -4.94 -9.57
C ALA A 202 9.67 -6.21 -10.43
N LEU A 203 8.92 -7.23 -10.00
CA LEU A 203 8.72 -8.46 -10.78
C LEU A 203 8.02 -8.17 -12.11
N GLY A 204 6.91 -7.42 -12.11
CA GLY A 204 6.21 -7.04 -13.33
C GLY A 204 7.09 -6.24 -14.29
N SER A 205 7.96 -5.36 -13.78
CA SER A 205 8.91 -4.62 -14.61
C SER A 205 9.86 -5.56 -15.34
N ARG A 206 10.41 -6.56 -14.64
CA ARG A 206 11.31 -7.57 -15.22
C ARG A 206 10.61 -8.48 -16.23
N LEU A 207 9.39 -8.93 -15.93
CA LEU A 207 8.64 -9.84 -16.81
C LEU A 207 8.14 -9.17 -18.09
N PHE A 208 7.72 -7.90 -18.00
CA PHE A 208 7.09 -7.20 -19.11
C PHE A 208 8.01 -6.18 -19.80
N GLY A 209 9.28 -6.11 -19.40
CA GLY A 209 10.30 -5.31 -20.06
C GLY A 209 10.14 -3.80 -19.87
N PHE A 210 9.76 -3.35 -18.66
CA PHE A 210 9.79 -1.92 -18.34
C PHE A 210 11.24 -1.44 -18.26
N SER A 211 11.58 -0.44 -19.06
CA SER A 211 12.94 0.13 -19.14
C SER A 211 13.23 1.19 -18.09
N GLY A 212 12.19 1.73 -17.43
CA GLY A 212 12.34 2.73 -16.39
C GLY A 212 12.71 2.11 -15.03
N LYS A 213 12.76 2.96 -14.01
CA LYS A 213 13.14 2.59 -12.64
C LYS A 213 11.95 2.64 -11.70
N VAL A 214 11.88 1.68 -10.78
CA VAL A 214 10.84 1.57 -9.75
C VAL A 214 11.49 1.89 -8.40
N LEU A 215 11.27 3.12 -7.89
CA LEU A 215 11.86 3.62 -6.66
C LEU A 215 10.81 3.68 -5.55
N GLY A 216 10.95 2.82 -4.54
CA GLY A 216 10.14 2.89 -3.32
C GLY A 216 10.70 3.92 -2.35
N ILE A 217 9.87 4.87 -1.91
CA ILE A 217 10.19 5.72 -0.77
C ILE A 217 9.74 4.99 0.50
N SER A 218 10.69 4.62 1.36
CA SER A 218 10.38 3.95 2.63
C SER A 218 9.60 4.88 3.55
N VAL A 219 8.60 4.31 4.24
CA VAL A 219 7.79 5.05 5.22
C VAL A 219 7.95 4.54 6.66
N ASP A 220 8.63 3.42 6.87
CA ASP A 220 8.77 2.80 8.19
C ASP A 220 10.08 2.07 8.45
N GLU A 221 10.82 1.63 7.43
CA GLU A 221 11.98 0.74 7.58
C GLU A 221 13.27 1.34 6.98
N PRO A 222 14.45 0.99 7.52
CA PRO A 222 15.73 1.19 6.83
C PRO A 222 15.76 0.55 5.43
N ALA A 223 16.63 1.09 4.57
CA ALA A 223 16.68 0.68 3.16
C ALA A 223 17.03 -0.80 2.98
N ASP A 224 18.07 -1.28 3.68
CA ASP A 224 18.55 -2.66 3.64
C ASP A 224 17.46 -3.66 4.06
N VAL A 225 16.79 -3.39 5.18
CA VAL A 225 15.67 -4.22 5.67
C VAL A 225 14.54 -4.31 4.64
N LEU A 226 14.22 -3.19 4.00
CA LEU A 226 13.14 -3.14 3.01
C LEU A 226 13.55 -3.79 1.69
N GLN A 227 14.80 -3.62 1.26
CA GLN A 227 15.35 -4.25 0.05
C GLN A 227 15.33 -5.77 0.18
N ASP A 228 15.83 -6.32 1.28
CA ASP A 228 15.83 -7.76 1.56
C ASP A 228 14.40 -8.33 1.53
N ARG A 229 13.48 -7.68 2.24
CA ARG A 229 12.07 -8.08 2.31
C ARG A 229 11.40 -8.06 0.95
N VAL A 230 11.61 -7.00 0.17
CA VAL A 230 11.00 -6.84 -1.15
C VAL A 230 11.59 -7.83 -2.15
N ALA A 231 12.90 -8.06 -2.13
CA ALA A 231 13.57 -9.04 -2.98
C ALA A 231 13.02 -10.45 -2.71
N GLY A 232 12.95 -10.86 -1.45
CA GLY A 232 12.37 -12.15 -1.07
C GLY A 232 10.90 -12.30 -1.49
N LEU A 233 10.08 -11.26 -1.32
CA LEU A 233 8.69 -11.26 -1.79
C LEU A 233 8.60 -11.35 -3.32
N ALA A 234 9.48 -10.67 -4.06
CA ALA A 234 9.49 -10.69 -5.52
C ALA A 234 9.85 -12.09 -6.06
N SER A 235 10.88 -12.74 -5.49
CA SER A 235 11.23 -14.12 -5.83
C SER A 235 10.11 -15.11 -5.50
N ALA A 236 9.52 -15.03 -4.30
CA ALA A 236 8.40 -15.90 -3.92
C ALA A 236 7.17 -15.69 -4.83
N THR A 237 6.95 -14.46 -5.31
CA THR A 237 5.89 -14.16 -6.28
C THR A 237 6.20 -14.73 -7.66
N ALA A 238 7.46 -14.72 -8.09
CA ALA A 238 7.88 -15.35 -9.34
C ALA A 238 7.64 -16.86 -9.29
N ASP A 239 8.05 -17.51 -8.20
CA ASP A 239 7.83 -18.94 -7.97
C ASP A 239 6.34 -19.30 -7.99
N LEU A 240 5.49 -18.52 -7.31
CA LEU A 240 4.03 -18.69 -7.32
C LEU A 240 3.44 -18.64 -8.74
N LEU A 241 3.95 -17.74 -9.58
CA LEU A 241 3.51 -17.53 -10.95
C LEU A 241 4.13 -18.54 -11.95
N GLY A 242 5.11 -19.34 -11.51
CA GLY A 242 5.85 -20.28 -12.36
C GLY A 242 6.92 -19.60 -13.23
N GLU A 243 7.34 -18.39 -12.87
CA GLU A 243 8.30 -17.58 -13.60
C GLU A 243 9.72 -17.80 -13.06
N LYS A 244 10.70 -17.93 -13.96
CA LYS A 244 12.10 -18.10 -13.59
C LYS A 244 12.77 -16.74 -13.35
N ALA A 245 12.42 -16.09 -12.25
CA ALA A 245 13.03 -14.83 -11.84
C ALA A 245 13.42 -14.87 -10.36
N ASN A 246 14.66 -14.48 -10.06
CA ASN A 246 15.15 -14.31 -8.70
C ASN A 246 15.61 -12.86 -8.51
N PHE A 247 15.41 -12.32 -7.31
CA PHE A 247 15.78 -10.96 -6.94
C PHE A 247 16.74 -10.98 -5.77
N GLY A 248 17.80 -10.20 -5.86
CA GLY A 248 18.65 -9.80 -4.73
C GLY A 248 18.29 -8.41 -4.20
N PRO A 249 18.79 -8.01 -3.03
CA PRO A 249 18.54 -6.67 -2.47
C PRO A 249 18.97 -5.54 -3.42
N ASP A 250 20.08 -5.73 -4.15
CA ASP A 250 20.61 -4.78 -5.13
C ASP A 250 19.71 -4.58 -6.36
N ASP A 251 18.76 -5.50 -6.62
CA ASP A 251 17.75 -5.32 -7.67
C ASP A 251 16.65 -4.33 -7.26
N ILE A 252 16.57 -3.98 -5.97
CA ILE A 252 15.47 -3.22 -5.40
C ILE A 252 15.94 -1.80 -5.04
N LEU A 253 15.34 -0.79 -5.68
CA LEU A 253 15.62 0.60 -5.35
C LEU A 253 14.72 1.07 -4.20
N VAL A 254 15.33 1.38 -3.06
CA VAL A 254 14.67 1.99 -1.90
C VAL A 254 15.39 3.28 -1.53
N ASN A 255 14.62 4.33 -1.26
CA ASN A 255 15.14 5.52 -0.57
C ASN A 255 14.48 5.62 0.82
N ALA A 256 15.31 5.59 1.87
CA ALA A 256 14.88 5.67 3.27
C ALA A 256 15.29 6.98 3.96
N ASP A 257 15.68 8.01 3.20
CA ASP A 257 16.14 9.30 3.74
C ASP A 257 15.00 10.13 4.36
N TYR A 258 13.75 9.75 4.10
CA TYR A 258 12.54 10.51 4.44
C TYR A 258 11.73 9.90 5.60
N LEU A 259 12.34 9.02 6.42
CA LEU A 259 11.64 8.37 7.54
C LEU A 259 11.18 9.35 8.64
N GLY A 260 11.80 10.53 8.71
CA GLY A 260 11.45 11.58 9.66
C GLY A 260 11.51 11.08 11.12
N THR A 261 10.47 11.38 11.88
CA THR A 261 10.30 10.96 13.29
C THR A 261 9.71 9.55 13.42
N GLY A 262 9.59 8.81 12.32
CA GLY A 262 9.12 7.43 12.28
C GLY A 262 7.73 7.27 11.67
N TYR A 263 7.22 6.04 11.76
CA TYR A 263 5.96 5.64 11.12
C TYR A 263 4.74 6.30 11.78
N GLY A 264 3.83 6.80 10.95
CA GLY A 264 2.55 7.38 11.40
C GLY A 264 2.66 8.77 12.01
N VAL A 265 3.85 9.38 12.02
CA VAL A 265 4.08 10.76 12.45
C VAL A 265 4.25 11.63 11.21
N MET A 266 3.41 12.67 11.09
CA MET A 266 3.46 13.62 9.99
C MET A 266 4.47 14.72 10.29
N GLY A 267 5.38 15.00 9.37
CA GLY A 267 6.37 16.07 9.47
C GLY A 267 6.19 17.14 8.40
N GLY A 268 7.18 18.04 8.29
CA GLY A 268 7.12 19.17 7.36
C GLY A 268 7.08 18.76 5.88
N ILE A 269 7.80 17.70 5.50
CA ILE A 269 7.82 17.23 4.10
C ILE A 269 6.47 16.64 3.69
N GLU A 270 5.79 15.93 4.59
CA GLU A 270 4.46 15.38 4.34
C GLU A 270 3.42 16.50 4.22
N GLN A 271 3.45 17.46 5.16
CA GLN A 271 2.55 18.62 5.14
C GLN A 271 2.72 19.43 3.85
N GLU A 272 3.97 19.73 3.47
CA GLU A 272 4.25 20.47 2.24
C GLU A 272 3.75 19.72 1.01
N ALA A 273 4.03 18.42 0.90
CA ALA A 273 3.61 17.60 -0.22
C ALA A 273 2.08 17.52 -0.34
N ILE A 274 1.37 17.34 0.78
CA ILE A 274 -0.10 17.33 0.81
C ILE A 274 -0.66 18.65 0.30
N HIS A 275 -0.14 19.79 0.79
CA HIS A 275 -0.58 21.11 0.34
C HIS A 275 -0.27 21.36 -1.14
N LEU A 276 0.90 20.94 -1.62
CA LEU A 276 1.29 21.10 -3.03
C LEU A 276 0.39 20.29 -3.96
N PHE A 277 0.13 19.01 -3.66
CA PHE A 277 -0.78 18.18 -4.47
C PHE A 277 -2.22 18.71 -4.42
N ALA A 278 -2.71 19.08 -3.24
CA ALA A 278 -4.07 19.59 -3.07
C ALA A 278 -4.28 20.90 -3.86
N ARG A 279 -3.35 21.86 -3.75
CA ARG A 279 -3.51 23.21 -4.35
C ARG A 279 -3.19 23.26 -5.83
N ASN A 280 -2.33 22.38 -6.34
CA ASN A 280 -1.93 22.41 -7.75
C ASN A 280 -2.69 21.41 -8.61
N GLU A 281 -3.09 20.26 -8.06
CA GLU A 281 -3.71 19.16 -8.83
C GLU A 281 -5.09 18.75 -8.33
N GLY A 282 -5.55 19.27 -7.18
CA GLY A 282 -6.82 18.82 -6.58
C GLY A 282 -6.76 17.37 -6.11
N VAL A 283 -5.56 16.85 -5.80
CA VAL A 283 -5.33 15.47 -5.36
C VAL A 283 -5.02 15.45 -3.86
N LEU A 284 -5.67 14.54 -3.13
CA LEU A 284 -5.49 14.39 -1.68
C LEU A 284 -4.55 13.22 -1.34
N LEU A 285 -3.35 13.56 -0.91
CA LEU A 285 -2.41 12.61 -0.31
C LEU A 285 -2.72 12.38 1.17
N ASP A 286 -2.24 11.27 1.73
CA ASP A 286 -2.40 10.92 3.14
C ASP A 286 -1.15 11.28 3.99
N PRO A 287 -1.31 11.48 5.31
CA PRO A 287 -0.26 11.97 6.19
C PRO A 287 0.82 10.92 6.55
N VAL A 288 0.65 9.65 6.16
CA VAL A 288 1.58 8.57 6.55
C VAL A 288 2.35 8.02 5.37
N TYR A 289 1.67 7.72 4.25
CA TYR A 289 2.27 7.02 3.13
C TYR A 289 2.59 7.96 1.97
N THR A 290 1.56 8.38 1.27
CA THR A 290 1.64 9.11 0.01
C THR A 290 2.15 10.53 0.20
N GLY A 291 1.86 11.20 1.32
CA GLY A 291 2.47 12.47 1.68
C GLY A 291 3.99 12.36 1.82
N ARG A 292 4.50 11.30 2.49
CA ARG A 292 5.94 11.06 2.65
C ARG A 292 6.63 10.72 1.34
N ALA A 293 6.04 9.81 0.56
CA ALA A 293 6.60 9.45 -0.74
C ALA A 293 6.60 10.63 -1.72
N ALA A 294 5.56 11.46 -1.71
CA ALA A 294 5.51 12.67 -2.52
C ALA A 294 6.50 13.73 -2.02
N GLY A 295 6.66 13.90 -0.70
CA GLY A 295 7.69 14.77 -0.11
C GLY A 295 9.10 14.37 -0.55
N GLY A 296 9.40 13.06 -0.53
CA GLY A 296 10.65 12.53 -1.06
C GLY A 296 10.81 12.78 -2.57
N MET A 297 9.77 12.56 -3.37
CA MET A 297 9.78 12.88 -4.80
C MET A 297 10.08 14.36 -5.05
N ILE A 298 9.42 15.26 -4.32
CA ILE A 298 9.58 16.72 -4.44
C ILE A 298 11.01 17.14 -4.08
N ASP A 299 11.57 16.59 -3.00
CA ASP A 299 12.95 16.86 -2.60
C ASP A 299 13.96 16.35 -3.64
N LEU A 300 13.76 15.15 -4.20
CA LEU A 300 14.58 14.62 -5.29
C LEU A 300 14.54 15.53 -6.53
N ILE A 301 13.37 16.07 -6.88
CA ILE A 301 13.23 17.05 -7.97
C ILE A 301 14.08 18.29 -7.66
N ARG A 302 13.95 18.86 -6.46
CA ARG A 302 14.69 20.06 -6.04
C ARG A 302 16.20 19.85 -6.00
N LYS A 303 16.66 18.63 -5.69
CA LYS A 303 18.07 18.24 -5.72
C LYS A 303 18.61 17.98 -7.14
N GLY A 304 17.79 18.08 -8.17
CA GLY A 304 18.19 17.79 -9.56
C GLY A 304 18.55 16.32 -9.78
N PHE A 305 17.92 15.40 -9.03
CA PHE A 305 18.19 13.96 -9.11
C PHE A 305 17.82 13.36 -10.48
N PHE A 306 16.72 13.84 -11.07
CA PHE A 306 16.24 13.39 -12.38
C PHE A 306 16.96 14.12 -13.51
N LYS A 307 17.32 13.40 -14.58
CA LYS A 307 17.99 14.00 -15.73
C LYS A 307 17.01 14.88 -16.51
N VAL A 308 17.56 15.85 -17.24
CA VAL A 308 16.78 16.69 -18.15
C VAL A 308 16.05 15.80 -19.17
N GLY A 309 14.74 15.98 -19.25
CA GLY A 309 13.87 15.23 -20.17
C GLY A 309 13.30 13.92 -19.60
N GLU A 310 13.78 13.44 -18.45
CA GLU A 310 13.17 12.29 -17.77
C GLU A 310 11.75 12.64 -17.28
N LYS A 311 10.89 11.63 -17.24
CA LYS A 311 9.48 11.74 -16.85
C LYS A 311 9.21 10.87 -15.63
N VAL A 312 8.52 11.45 -14.65
CA VAL A 312 8.30 10.83 -13.34
C VAL A 312 6.82 10.56 -13.12
N LEU A 313 6.48 9.32 -12.79
CA LEU A 313 5.15 8.89 -12.37
C LEU A 313 5.12 8.70 -10.85
N PHE A 314 4.22 9.43 -10.18
CA PHE A 314 3.85 9.13 -8.82
C PHE A 314 2.72 8.09 -8.78
N TRP A 315 2.96 6.91 -8.21
CA TRP A 315 1.92 5.91 -8.05
C TRP A 315 1.14 6.16 -6.76
N HIS A 316 -0.01 6.81 -6.88
CA HIS A 316 -0.82 7.19 -5.73
C HIS A 316 -1.53 5.97 -5.14
N THR A 317 -1.03 5.47 -4.02
CA THR A 317 -1.55 4.24 -3.39
C THR A 317 -2.81 4.44 -2.52
N GLY A 318 -3.46 5.61 -2.61
CA GLY A 318 -4.56 6.02 -1.73
C GLY A 318 -4.12 6.39 -0.31
N GLY A 319 -5.08 6.33 0.62
CA GLY A 319 -4.84 6.59 2.04
C GLY A 319 -5.61 7.78 2.63
N SER A 320 -6.28 8.55 1.78
CA SER A 320 -6.93 9.81 2.12
C SER A 320 -7.89 9.79 3.33
N PRO A 321 -8.58 8.68 3.69
CA PRO A 321 -9.38 8.65 4.92
C PRO A 321 -8.59 8.99 6.19
N ALA A 322 -7.28 8.75 6.21
CA ALA A 322 -6.43 9.10 7.34
C ALA A 322 -6.34 10.63 7.59
N LEU A 323 -6.60 11.48 6.59
CA LEU A 323 -6.68 12.94 6.77
C LEU A 323 -7.75 13.33 7.80
N PHE A 324 -8.82 12.52 7.91
CA PHE A 324 -9.93 12.78 8.81
C PHE A 324 -9.77 12.10 10.17
N ALA A 325 -8.59 11.57 10.49
CA ALA A 325 -8.31 11.04 11.82
C ALA A 325 -7.85 12.18 12.74
N ASN A 326 -8.41 12.25 13.96
CA ASN A 326 -8.16 13.33 14.92
C ASN A 326 -6.68 13.70 15.06
N ARG A 327 -5.79 12.69 15.10
CA ARG A 327 -4.34 12.91 15.27
C ARG A 327 -3.70 13.79 14.20
N TYR A 328 -4.30 13.93 13.01
CA TYR A 328 -3.72 14.68 11.90
C TYR A 328 -4.46 15.99 11.58
N GLN A 329 -5.70 16.16 12.06
CA GLN A 329 -6.54 17.29 11.65
C GLN A 329 -5.98 18.66 12.03
N ASP A 330 -5.38 18.77 13.23
CA ASP A 330 -4.84 20.04 13.74
C ASP A 330 -3.43 20.37 13.21
N GLN A 331 -2.94 19.61 12.22
CA GLN A 331 -1.58 19.75 11.69
C GLN A 331 -1.53 20.33 10.26
N PHE A 332 -2.66 20.83 9.72
CA PHE A 332 -2.77 21.36 8.36
C PHE A 332 -2.88 22.89 8.28
#